data_AF-A0A0G4FVG3-F1
#
_entry.id   AF-A0A0G4FVG3-F1
#
_cell.length_a   1.000
_cell.length_b   1.000
_cell.length_c   1.000
_cell.angle_alpha   90.00
_cell.angle_beta   90.00
_cell.angle_gamma   90.00
#
_symmetry.space_group_name_H-M   'P 1'
#
loop_
_entity.id
_entity.type
_entity.pdbx_description
1 polymer ?
#
loop_
_entity_poly.entity_id
_entity_poly.type
_entity_poly.pdbx_seq_one_letter_code
_entity_poly.pdbx_strand_id
1 'polypeptide(L)'
;MFLARYGIDEREAERKKRTLLQMTQNFGETSSEYITHFEEQCSAANQSTDDPTALATFIEGIEDDQICIQMESHTYETFEELQVNLRKWEDMVKKWKNRKALAIRKGDRPVKRLRIAVIEGGEEGSPPNRNTTQALSAPPVTEEMVWRMVSSAALTISE
;
A
#
# COMPACT_ATOMS: atom_id res chain seq x y z
N MET A 1 -36.87 -49.18 -3.42
CA MET A 1 -36.74 -47.72 -3.18
C MET A 1 -35.29 -47.32 -3.42
N PHE A 2 -34.98 -46.75 -4.58
CA PHE A 2 -33.66 -46.18 -4.86
C PHE A 2 -33.65 -44.73 -4.36
N LEU A 3 -33.20 -44.52 -3.13
CA LEU A 3 -33.01 -43.19 -2.59
C LEU A 3 -31.87 -42.50 -3.34
N ALA A 4 -32.22 -41.42 -4.02
CA ALA A 4 -31.44 -40.32 -4.58
C ALA A 4 -30.02 -40.10 -4.00
N ARG A 5 -29.07 -41.00 -4.26
CA ARG A 5 -27.65 -40.75 -3.94
C ARG A 5 -27.06 -39.64 -4.81
N TYR A 6 -27.57 -39.47 -6.03
CA TYR A 6 -27.12 -38.45 -6.97
C TYR A 6 -27.38 -37.01 -6.51
N GLY A 7 -28.51 -36.73 -5.84
CA GLY A 7 -28.86 -35.36 -5.43
C GLY A 7 -28.14 -34.86 -4.17
N ILE A 8 -27.59 -35.76 -3.35
CA ILE A 8 -26.84 -35.38 -2.14
C ILE A 8 -25.43 -34.91 -2.53
N ASP A 9 -24.80 -35.63 -3.46
CA ASP A 9 -23.45 -35.33 -3.94
C ASP A 9 -23.39 -34.00 -4.69
N GLU A 10 -24.36 -33.73 -5.57
CA GLU A 10 -24.46 -32.45 -6.29
C GLU A 10 -24.69 -31.25 -5.34
N ARG A 11 -25.58 -31.40 -4.35
CA ARG A 11 -25.80 -30.37 -3.33
C ARG A 11 -24.56 -30.14 -2.45
N GLU A 12 -23.78 -31.18 -2.21
CA GLU A 12 -22.53 -31.08 -1.45
C GLU A 12 -21.44 -30.37 -2.26
N ALA A 13 -21.27 -30.72 -3.54
CA ALA A 13 -20.38 -30.02 -4.45
C ALA A 13 -20.75 -28.53 -4.59
N GLU A 14 -22.04 -28.23 -4.73
CA GLU A 14 -22.50 -26.84 -4.81
C GLU A 14 -22.24 -26.05 -3.52
N ARG A 15 -22.39 -26.70 -2.35
CA ARG A 15 -22.04 -26.08 -1.07
C ARG A 15 -20.53 -25.77 -1.01
N LYS A 16 -19.69 -26.72 -1.40
CA LYS A 16 -18.22 -26.53 -1.39
C LYS A 16 -17.78 -25.44 -2.37
N LYS A 17 -18.41 -25.38 -3.55
CA LYS A 17 -18.20 -24.28 -4.50
C LYS A 17 -18.55 -22.91 -3.90
N ARG A 18 -19.67 -22.80 -3.18
CA ARG A 18 -20.02 -21.55 -2.47
C ARG A 18 -19.02 -21.19 -1.38
N THR A 19 -18.51 -22.20 -0.66
CA THR A 19 -17.45 -21.99 0.34
C THR A 19 -16.18 -21.46 -0.32
N LEU A 20 -15.75 -22.04 -1.45
CA LEU A 20 -14.60 -21.55 -2.20
C LEU A 20 -14.77 -20.08 -2.60
N LEU A 21 -15.93 -19.70 -3.13
CA LEU A 21 -16.25 -18.32 -3.53
C LEU A 21 -16.26 -17.29 -2.38
N GLN A 22 -16.23 -17.75 -1.12
CA GLN A 22 -16.19 -16.89 0.06
C GLN A 22 -14.82 -16.94 0.76
N MET A 23 -13.84 -17.56 0.12
CA MET A 23 -12.52 -17.71 0.69
C MET A 23 -11.77 -16.38 0.72
N THR A 24 -11.25 -16.05 1.89
CA THR A 24 -10.43 -14.86 2.14
C THR A 24 -9.23 -15.26 3.00
N GLN A 25 -8.09 -14.62 2.77
CA GLN A 25 -6.90 -14.73 3.58
C GLN A 25 -7.18 -14.13 4.96
N ASN A 26 -6.88 -14.90 6.01
CA ASN A 26 -7.10 -14.48 7.39
C ASN A 26 -6.04 -13.46 7.81
N PHE A 27 -6.40 -12.59 8.74
CA PHE A 27 -5.48 -11.59 9.29
C PHE A 27 -4.21 -12.25 9.86
N GLY A 28 -3.06 -11.89 9.30
CA GLY A 28 -1.75 -12.40 9.72
C GLY A 28 -1.41 -13.80 9.20
N GLU A 29 -2.26 -14.39 8.38
CA GLU A 29 -1.97 -15.60 7.61
C GLU A 29 -0.93 -15.29 6.52
N THR A 30 0.05 -16.16 6.36
CA THR A 30 1.03 -15.99 5.29
C THR A 30 0.44 -16.36 3.93
N SER A 31 0.94 -15.78 2.85
CA SER A 31 0.50 -16.15 1.49
C SER A 31 0.67 -17.64 1.20
N SER A 32 1.70 -18.27 1.75
CA SER A 32 1.93 -19.71 1.59
C SER A 32 0.84 -20.56 2.25
N GLU A 33 0.38 -20.17 3.43
CA GLU A 33 -0.73 -20.84 4.12
C GLU A 33 -2.03 -20.63 3.35
N TYR A 34 -2.29 -19.40 2.91
CA TYR A 34 -3.46 -19.08 2.10
C TYR A 34 -3.50 -19.85 0.77
N ILE A 35 -2.37 -19.96 0.06
CA ILE A 35 -2.24 -20.79 -1.15
C ILE A 35 -2.61 -22.25 -0.84
N THR A 36 -2.08 -22.80 0.24
CA THR A 36 -2.31 -24.20 0.63
C THR A 36 -3.79 -24.43 0.91
N HIS A 37 -4.41 -23.55 1.70
CA HIS A 37 -5.84 -23.62 1.99
C HIS A 37 -6.69 -23.51 0.71
N PHE A 38 -6.29 -22.68 -0.25
CA PHE A 38 -7.01 -22.51 -1.50
C PHE A 38 -6.97 -23.77 -2.36
N GLU A 39 -5.79 -24.39 -2.49
CA GLU A 39 -5.64 -25.68 -3.18
C GLU A 39 -6.48 -26.78 -2.53
N GLU A 40 -6.51 -26.84 -1.19
CA GLU A 40 -7.36 -27.76 -0.45
C GLU A 40 -8.85 -27.54 -0.70
N GLN A 41 -9.32 -26.28 -0.73
CA GLN A 41 -10.71 -25.94 -1.02
C GLN A 41 -11.09 -26.25 -2.47
N CYS A 42 -10.20 -25.98 -3.43
CA CYS A 42 -10.40 -26.33 -4.84
C CYS A 42 -10.53 -27.85 -5.00
N SER A 43 -9.62 -28.61 -4.38
CA SER A 43 -9.65 -30.07 -4.35
C SER A 43 -10.95 -30.60 -3.72
N ALA A 44 -11.36 -30.05 -2.58
CA ALA A 44 -12.60 -30.44 -1.91
C ALA A 44 -13.84 -30.16 -2.76
N ALA A 45 -13.85 -29.05 -3.51
CA ALA A 45 -14.93 -28.66 -4.40
C ALA A 45 -14.89 -29.36 -5.77
N ASN A 46 -13.90 -30.21 -6.04
CA ASN A 46 -13.60 -30.77 -7.37
C ASN A 46 -13.49 -29.67 -8.45
N GLN A 47 -12.95 -28.50 -8.08
CA GLN A 47 -12.72 -27.36 -8.97
C GLN A 47 -11.24 -27.28 -9.33
N SER A 48 -10.95 -26.97 -10.59
CA SER A 48 -9.58 -26.69 -11.01
C SER A 48 -9.08 -25.41 -10.36
N THR A 49 -7.83 -25.38 -9.90
CA THR A 49 -7.17 -24.15 -9.44
C THR A 49 -7.00 -23.15 -10.58
N ASP A 50 -6.90 -23.63 -11.82
CA ASP A 50 -6.83 -22.79 -13.02
C ASP A 50 -8.21 -22.36 -13.55
N ASP A 51 -9.29 -22.70 -12.85
CA ASP A 51 -10.61 -22.19 -13.21
C ASP A 51 -10.62 -20.65 -13.07
N PRO A 52 -11.05 -19.90 -14.10
CA PRO A 52 -11.03 -18.44 -14.05
C PRO A 52 -11.80 -17.85 -12.86
N THR A 53 -12.87 -18.52 -12.43
CA THR A 53 -13.66 -18.08 -11.26
C THR A 53 -12.88 -18.30 -9.98
N ALA A 54 -12.19 -19.45 -9.86
CA ALA A 54 -11.35 -19.76 -8.71
C ALA A 54 -10.17 -18.80 -8.61
N LEU A 55 -9.50 -18.50 -9.73
CA LEU A 55 -8.40 -17.53 -9.78
C LEU A 55 -8.86 -16.12 -9.38
N ALA A 56 -10.01 -15.66 -9.90
CA ALA A 56 -10.57 -14.36 -9.53
C ALA A 56 -10.90 -14.29 -8.02
N THR A 57 -11.51 -15.36 -7.49
CA THR A 57 -11.84 -15.48 -6.06
C THR A 57 -10.58 -15.44 -5.20
N PHE A 58 -9.51 -16.14 -5.63
CA PHE A 58 -8.24 -16.13 -4.90
C PHE A 58 -7.70 -14.71 -4.74
N ILE A 59 -7.72 -13.92 -5.82
CA ILE A 59 -7.23 -12.53 -5.85
C ILE A 59 -8.08 -11.65 -4.95
N GLU A 60 -9.41 -11.69 -5.09
CA GLU A 60 -10.34 -10.91 -4.27
C GLU A 60 -10.19 -11.24 -2.78
N GLY A 61 -9.84 -12.49 -2.46
CA GLY A 61 -9.62 -12.95 -1.09
C GLY A 61 -8.30 -12.52 -0.45
N ILE A 62 -7.36 -11.88 -1.17
CA ILE A 62 -6.06 -11.46 -0.59
C ILE A 62 -6.27 -10.36 0.45
N GLU A 63 -5.62 -10.49 1.62
CA GLU A 63 -5.77 -9.55 2.74
C GLU A 63 -5.12 -8.18 2.46
N ASP A 64 -3.95 -8.13 1.82
CA ASP A 64 -3.24 -6.87 1.55
C ASP A 64 -3.84 -6.19 0.31
N ASP A 65 -4.67 -5.17 0.53
CA ASP A 65 -5.33 -4.37 -0.52
C ASP A 65 -4.37 -3.89 -1.62
N GLN A 66 -3.11 -3.57 -1.29
CA GLN A 66 -2.15 -3.11 -2.31
C GLN A 66 -1.75 -4.23 -3.25
N ILE A 67 -1.64 -5.45 -2.74
CA ILE A 67 -1.35 -6.64 -3.54
C ILE A 67 -2.58 -7.00 -4.36
N CYS A 68 -3.76 -7.05 -3.73
CA CYS A 68 -5.03 -7.34 -4.37
C CYS A 68 -5.28 -6.44 -5.59
N ILE A 69 -5.27 -5.11 -5.41
CA ILE A 69 -5.48 -4.14 -6.49
C ILE A 69 -4.50 -4.33 -7.67
N GLN A 70 -3.24 -4.65 -7.37
CA GLN A 70 -2.25 -4.86 -8.42
C GLN A 70 -2.48 -6.17 -9.18
N MET A 71 -2.90 -7.22 -8.48
CA MET A 71 -3.21 -8.51 -9.08
C MET A 71 -4.50 -8.45 -9.90
N GLU A 72 -5.55 -7.76 -9.44
CA GLU A 72 -6.80 -7.56 -10.18
C GLU A 72 -6.60 -6.85 -11.54
N SER A 73 -5.54 -6.04 -11.66
CA SER A 73 -5.22 -5.34 -12.91
C SER A 73 -4.63 -6.23 -14.00
N HIS A 74 -4.35 -7.51 -13.68
CA HIS A 74 -3.78 -8.50 -14.59
C HIS A 74 -4.74 -9.67 -14.77
N THR A 75 -4.72 -10.25 -15.97
CA THR A 75 -5.38 -11.53 -16.24
C THR A 75 -4.36 -12.64 -16.04
N TYR A 76 -4.74 -13.71 -15.34
CA TYR A 76 -3.91 -14.89 -15.14
C TYR A 76 -4.56 -16.09 -15.81
N GLU A 77 -3.77 -16.87 -16.55
CA GLU A 77 -4.26 -18.10 -17.20
C GLU A 77 -4.05 -19.32 -16.31
N THR A 78 -3.04 -19.30 -15.44
CA THR A 78 -2.71 -20.40 -14.54
C THR A 78 -2.50 -19.94 -13.11
N PHE A 79 -2.75 -20.84 -12.17
CA PHE A 79 -2.50 -20.59 -10.77
C PHE A 79 -0.99 -20.44 -10.47
N GLU A 80 -0.13 -21.16 -11.19
CA GLU A 80 1.32 -21.01 -11.06
C GLU A 80 1.80 -19.59 -11.43
N GLU A 81 1.28 -19.02 -12.53
CA GLU A 81 1.59 -17.65 -12.94
C GLU A 81 1.16 -16.64 -11.87
N LEU A 82 -0.02 -16.87 -11.29
CA LEU A 82 -0.57 -16.07 -10.21
C LEU A 82 0.34 -16.10 -8.97
N GLN A 83 0.78 -17.29 -8.53
CA GLN A 83 1.68 -17.45 -7.38
C GLN A 83 3.02 -16.72 -7.56
N VAL A 84 3.60 -16.76 -8.76
CA VAL A 84 4.86 -16.05 -9.07
C VAL A 84 4.66 -14.55 -8.95
N ASN A 85 3.55 -14.03 -9.45
CA ASN A 85 3.24 -12.61 -9.36
C ASN A 85 2.90 -12.16 -7.93
N LEU A 86 2.20 -12.99 -7.16
CA LEU A 86 1.94 -12.75 -5.74
C LEU A 86 3.26 -12.51 -4.99
N ARG A 87 4.21 -13.43 -5.13
CA ARG A 87 5.53 -13.31 -4.48
C ARG A 87 6.28 -12.03 -4.89
N LYS A 88 6.21 -11.66 -6.17
CA LYS A 88 6.82 -10.45 -6.68
C LYS A 88 6.21 -9.20 -6.03
N TRP A 89 4.89 -9.15 -5.88
CA TRP A 89 4.19 -8.04 -5.25
C TRP A 89 4.46 -7.95 -3.76
N GLU A 90 4.49 -9.08 -3.05
CA GLU A 90 4.90 -9.12 -1.64
C GLU A 90 6.29 -8.52 -1.43
N ASP A 91 7.25 -8.91 -2.27
CA ASP A 91 8.61 -8.39 -2.23
C ASP A 91 8.65 -6.87 -2.50
N MET A 92 7.86 -6.39 -3.46
CA MET A 92 7.77 -4.97 -3.79
C MET A 92 7.17 -4.16 -2.63
N VAL A 93 6.05 -4.62 -2.07
CA VAL A 93 5.38 -3.98 -0.93
C VAL A 93 6.30 -3.96 0.29
N LYS A 94 7.00 -5.07 0.58
CA LYS A 94 8.00 -5.14 1.66
C LYS A 94 9.14 -4.16 1.46
N LYS A 95 9.70 -4.07 0.25
CA LYS A 95 10.76 -3.10 -0.07
C LYS A 95 10.27 -1.66 0.10
N TRP A 96 9.03 -1.36 -0.29
CA TRP A 96 8.46 -0.02 -0.15
C TRP A 96 8.21 0.35 1.32
N LYS A 97 7.62 -0.55 2.12
CA LYS A 97 7.44 -0.39 3.57
C LYS A 97 8.79 -0.10 4.26
N ASN A 98 9.85 -0.84 3.90
CA ASN A 98 11.19 -0.63 4.44
C ASN A 98 11.80 0.72 4.05
N ARG A 99 11.62 1.18 2.81
CA ARG A 99 12.11 2.50 2.36
C ARG A 99 11.40 3.64 3.09
N LYS A 100 10.08 3.54 3.27
CA LYS A 100 9.31 4.52 4.04
C LYS A 100 9.80 4.60 5.49
N ALA A 101 9.98 3.45 6.16
CA ALA A 101 10.51 3.40 7.51
C ALA A 101 11.91 4.06 7.63
N LEU A 102 12.78 3.84 6.63
CA LEU A 102 14.11 4.45 6.60
C LEU A 102 14.07 5.97 6.33
N ALA A 103 13.13 6.44 5.51
CA ALA A 103 12.94 7.86 5.24
C ALA A 103 12.46 8.62 6.49
N ILE A 104 11.54 8.02 7.27
CA ILE A 104 11.05 8.58 8.52
C ILE A 104 12.19 8.73 9.54
N ARG A 105 13.08 7.74 9.65
CA ARG A 105 14.24 7.79 10.57
C ARG A 105 15.31 8.83 10.16
N LYS A 106 15.27 9.34 8.93
CA LYS A 106 16.24 10.35 8.44
C LYS A 106 15.81 11.79 8.80
N GLY A 107 14.56 12.00 9.19
CA GLY A 107 14.03 13.30 9.64
C GLY A 107 14.42 13.70 11.06
N ASP A 108 14.76 12.72 11.93
CA ASP A 108 15.16 12.94 13.32
C ASP A 108 16.68 13.13 13.52
N ARG A 109 17.42 13.42 12.44
CA ARG A 109 18.79 13.92 12.65
C ARG A 109 18.66 15.38 13.08
N PRO A 110 19.08 15.75 14.31
CA PRO A 110 19.13 17.16 14.67
C PRO A 110 20.02 17.84 13.64
N VAL A 111 19.43 18.75 12.86
CA VAL A 111 20.16 19.60 11.92
C VAL A 111 21.23 20.27 12.77
N LYS A 112 22.49 19.84 12.63
CA LYS A 112 23.63 20.52 13.25
C LYS A 112 23.61 21.93 12.65
N ARG A 113 23.00 22.87 13.38
CA ARG A 113 23.09 24.30 13.08
C ARG A 113 24.57 24.61 13.06
N LEU A 114 25.13 24.79 11.87
CA LEU A 114 26.46 25.35 11.69
C LEU A 114 26.46 26.70 12.41
N ARG A 115 27.13 26.78 13.56
CA ARG A 115 27.48 28.07 14.15
C ARG A 115 28.52 28.66 13.21
N ILE A 116 28.09 29.61 12.38
CA ILE A 116 28.99 30.44 11.60
C ILE A 116 29.84 31.21 12.62
N ALA A 117 31.09 30.81 12.80
CA ALA A 117 32.08 31.63 13.47
C ALA A 117 32.53 32.67 12.43
N VAL A 118 32.01 33.90 12.55
CA VAL A 118 32.57 35.05 11.84
C VAL A 118 33.90 35.36 12.49
N ILE A 119 35.00 35.00 11.81
CA ILE A 119 36.34 35.50 12.10
C ILE A 119 36.85 36.16 10.83
N GLU A 120 36.75 37.48 10.79
CA GLU A 120 37.53 38.41 9.98
C GLU A 120 37.20 39.80 10.55
N GLY A 121 38.09 40.69 10.95
CA GLY A 121 39.54 40.80 11.05
C GLY A 121 39.78 42.11 11.82
N GLY A 122 40.94 42.29 12.45
CA GLY A 122 41.24 43.52 13.21
C GLY A 122 41.35 44.75 12.29
N GLU A 123 40.77 45.89 12.68
CA GLU A 123 41.45 47.02 13.33
C GLU A 123 40.48 48.21 13.55
N GLU A 124 40.59 48.76 14.76
CA GLU A 124 40.22 50.06 15.34
C GLU A 124 39.27 51.06 14.63
N GLY A 125 38.32 51.58 15.42
CA GLY A 125 37.75 52.93 15.21
C GLY A 125 36.29 53.11 15.63
N SER A 126 36.08 53.49 16.91
CA SER A 126 34.89 54.03 17.61
C SER A 126 33.54 54.29 16.90
N PRO A 127 32.40 54.15 17.61
CA PRO A 127 31.07 54.02 17.01
C PRO A 127 30.35 55.37 16.78
N PRO A 128 29.38 55.40 15.85
CA PRO A 128 28.15 56.09 16.18
C PRO A 128 26.88 55.30 15.87
N ASN A 129 26.05 55.24 16.90
CA ASN A 129 24.61 55.11 16.92
C ASN A 129 23.92 55.94 15.81
N ARG A 130 22.95 55.34 15.07
CA ARG A 130 21.59 55.89 14.82
C ARG A 130 20.83 55.23 13.64
N ASN A 131 19.61 54.75 13.95
CA ASN A 131 18.34 55.01 13.22
C ASN A 131 17.82 54.07 12.09
N THR A 132 16.56 53.64 12.29
CA THR A 132 15.43 53.58 11.31
C THR A 132 15.36 52.39 10.36
N THR A 133 14.56 51.35 10.67
CA THR A 133 13.14 51.13 10.31
C THR A 133 12.93 50.42 8.95
N GLN A 134 12.34 49.22 9.06
CA GLN A 134 11.52 48.49 8.08
C GLN A 134 12.17 48.00 6.77
N ALA A 135 12.44 46.70 6.75
CA ALA A 135 12.08 45.86 5.61
C ALA A 135 11.19 44.72 6.14
N LEU A 136 9.92 44.72 5.73
CA LEU A 136 8.99 43.62 5.95
C LEU A 136 9.62 42.32 5.43
N SER A 137 10.01 41.42 6.32
CA SER A 137 10.16 40.01 5.96
C SER A 137 8.78 39.35 6.09
N ALA A 138 8.28 38.83 4.97
CA ALA A 138 7.06 38.05 4.93
C ALA A 138 7.13 36.89 5.94
N PRO A 139 6.03 36.52 6.61
CA PRO A 139 6.03 35.39 7.53
C PRO A 139 6.32 34.09 6.77
N PRO A 140 7.00 33.12 7.40
CA PRO A 140 7.28 31.84 6.79
C PRO A 140 5.96 31.13 6.46
N VAL A 141 5.80 30.72 5.21
CA VAL A 141 4.64 29.94 4.74
C VAL A 141 4.65 28.61 5.48
N THR A 142 3.65 28.38 6.33
CA THR A 142 3.44 27.11 7.03
C THR A 142 2.72 26.13 6.09
N GLU A 143 2.84 24.83 6.38
CA GLU A 143 2.22 23.77 5.57
C GLU A 143 0.69 23.93 5.44
N GLU A 144 0.01 24.50 6.43
CA GLU A 144 -1.42 24.85 6.35
C GLU A 144 -1.72 25.87 5.24
N MET A 145 -0.80 26.81 5.01
CA MET A 145 -0.95 27.86 4.01
C MET A 145 -0.74 27.32 2.59
N VAL A 146 0.13 26.31 2.44
CA VAL A 146 0.30 25.55 1.18
C VAL A 146 -0.96 24.72 0.88
N TRP A 147 -1.52 24.04 1.90
CA TRP A 147 -2.77 23.28 1.73
C TRP A 147 -3.95 24.16 1.32
N ARG A 148 -4.11 25.35 1.92
CA ARG A 148 -5.17 26.30 1.51
C ARG A 148 -5.00 26.82 0.08
N MET A 149 -3.77 27.00 -0.40
CA MET A 149 -3.50 27.39 -1.80
C MET A 149 -3.88 26.29 -2.79
N VAL A 150 -3.58 25.03 -2.47
CA VAL A 150 -3.92 23.88 -3.34
C VAL A 150 -5.42 23.63 -3.36
N SER A 151 -6.13 23.79 -2.23
CA SER A 151 -7.58 23.65 -2.19
C SER A 151 -8.33 24.76 -2.92
N SER A 152 -7.74 25.95 -3.05
CA SER A 152 -8.35 27.07 -3.78
C SER A 152 -8.16 26.98 -5.30
N ALA A 153 -7.20 26.18 -5.77
CA ALA A 153 -6.99 25.95 -7.21
C ALA A 153 -7.95 24.91 -7.82
N ALA A 154 -8.66 24.13 -7.00
CA ALA A 154 -9.58 23.09 -7.45
C ALA A 154 -11.01 23.60 -7.77
N LEU A 155 -11.32 24.88 -7.48
CA LEU A 155 -12.64 25.46 -7.71
C LEU A 155 -12.76 26.35 -8.96
N THR A 156 -11.75 26.37 -9.84
CA THR A 156 -11.78 27.15 -11.09
C THR A 156 -11.67 26.32 -12.36
N ILE A 157 -11.99 25.02 -12.31
CA ILE A 157 -12.23 24.22 -13.52
C ILE A 157 -13.64 23.62 -13.43
N SER A 158 -14.62 24.51 -13.42
CA SER A 158 -15.99 24.21 -13.80
C SER A 158 -16.55 25.42 -14.52
N GLU A 159 -16.25 25.46 -15.82
CA GLU A 159 -17.15 25.98 -16.86
C GLU A 159 -17.05 25.03 -18.06
#